data_AF-A0AAE4YH40-F1
#
_entry.id   AF-A0AAE4YH40-F1
#
_cell.length_a   1.000
_cell.length_b   1.000
_cell.length_c   1.000
_cell.angle_alpha   90.00
_cell.angle_beta   90.00
_cell.angle_gamma   90.00
#
_symmetry.space_group_name_H-M   'P 1'
#
loop_
_entity.id
_entity.type
_entity.pdbx_description
1 polymer ?
#
loop_
_entity_poly.entity_id
_entity_poly.type
_entity_poly.pdbx_seq_one_letter_code
_entity_poly.pdbx_strand_id
1 'polypeptide(L)'
;MTRSPSVEDLVLGHVLDDRRRGRGGGDGSSSRLGTRKERQTRALLRNAGGPRGWQSVVKRIAGGSARTPQELKRLLDYVAREEGVQSTWCNLAGYERDFDPARTERTADIWSSTWTGAPRRGHADHIVLSFPRGVDAERAEVIAREWGQAVFGSGEYGDVWRYVAALHKDTDHLHAHFVVDKHGIEEGRFLSICRHAALNFDVMRELHAEISQSHGLNILASSRLSRGIVENPPRQSELRASREGGKATPPPPPPLSDGERSRRLAAMQGFAREYKTLGDLADLAAATGTEASAASYLSRLARALGASAAALRQGVPLMPDHSLHAEGDPATRVEAARNEMIASATEAWEAIRAMEPSAERVDLERSFAEQARASLKLAPDSILLAEHAQVADRNTDPYHNPTLASLERLDQGQTEGVSLDEGLRATLAHVRDEIGERLTALFSIREDELRIAGTSVEEMVARFSLAERSEGQRASWITEQPNTMQKVFWMETERALGQEVQAEVAAFNLAPELTEAIARDQLLTVDRHMRLSDVPALEAIVDRLHDTLKPEDLDRVRSGDLAPLNEQVRDPALRAAVAHELKNEGDLGQSGEVGPWADLARAQNRAAELGQRDRAVERDTGHEL
;
A
#
# COMPACT_ATOMS: atom_id res chain seq x y z
N MET A 1 -9.25 47.48 19.92
CA MET A 1 -8.06 47.15 20.72
C MET A 1 -6.95 46.80 19.76
N THR A 2 -5.88 47.60 19.70
CA THR A 2 -4.74 47.41 18.81
C THR A 2 -3.79 46.36 19.40
N ARG A 3 -3.72 45.18 18.77
CA ARG A 3 -2.77 44.11 19.11
C ARG A 3 -1.35 44.60 18.78
N SER A 4 -0.39 44.38 19.67
CA SER A 4 1.03 44.66 19.39
C SER A 4 1.50 43.80 18.20
N PRO A 5 2.26 44.35 17.23
CA PRO A 5 2.66 43.63 16.03
C PRO A 5 3.48 42.39 16.39
N SER A 6 3.19 41.27 15.72
CA SER A 6 3.93 40.02 15.90
C SER A 6 5.35 40.12 15.33
N VAL A 7 6.24 39.20 15.72
CA VAL A 7 7.59 39.13 15.14
C VAL A 7 7.54 38.87 13.62
N GLU A 8 6.52 38.16 13.13
CA GLU A 8 6.29 38.00 11.69
C GLU A 8 5.96 39.34 11.01
N ASP A 9 5.11 40.17 11.62
CA ASP A 9 4.73 41.50 11.11
C ASP A 9 5.94 42.44 10.99
N LEU A 10 6.88 42.35 11.93
CA LEU A 10 8.10 43.16 11.95
C LEU A 10 9.17 42.65 10.96
N VAL A 11 9.17 41.35 10.64
CA VAL A 11 10.18 40.70 9.77
C VAL A 11 9.79 40.72 8.29
N LEU A 12 8.54 40.99 7.93
CA LEU A 12 8.05 41.01 6.53
C LEU A 12 8.76 42.02 5.59
N GLY A 13 9.67 42.87 6.09
CA GLY A 13 10.61 43.70 5.32
C GLY A 13 11.93 43.03 4.90
N HIS A 14 12.31 41.88 5.48
CA HIS A 14 13.48 41.08 5.10
C HIS A 14 13.10 39.61 5.04
N VAL A 15 12.97 39.06 3.82
CA VAL A 15 12.68 37.64 3.64
C VAL A 15 13.82 36.81 4.22
N LEU A 16 13.53 36.04 5.28
CA LEU A 16 14.35 34.90 5.71
C LEU A 16 14.25 33.81 4.62
N ASP A 17 15.09 33.91 3.58
CA ASP A 17 15.20 32.89 2.54
C ASP A 17 15.90 31.61 3.03
N ASP A 18 16.58 31.63 4.20
CA ASP A 18 17.45 30.52 4.63
C ASP A 18 17.02 29.73 5.87
N ARG A 19 15.92 30.09 6.53
CA ARG A 19 15.36 29.21 7.58
C ARG A 19 14.28 28.34 6.95
N ARG A 20 14.59 27.05 6.78
CA ARG A 20 13.62 25.97 6.55
C ARG A 20 12.41 26.25 7.44
N ARG A 21 11.34 26.81 6.87
CA ARG A 21 10.07 26.95 7.56
C ARG A 21 9.70 25.56 8.02
N GLY A 22 9.56 25.41 9.33
CA GLY A 22 9.32 24.14 9.99
C GLY A 22 8.22 23.38 9.26
N ARG A 23 8.44 22.08 9.15
CA ARG A 23 7.44 21.08 8.83
C ARG A 23 6.32 21.26 9.86
N GLY A 24 5.37 22.15 9.57
CA GLY A 24 4.19 22.35 10.40
C GLY A 24 3.40 21.05 10.33
N GLY A 25 3.53 20.26 11.39
CA GLY A 25 2.62 19.16 11.66
C GLY A 25 1.24 19.75 11.89
N GLY A 26 0.41 19.70 10.86
CA GLY A 26 -1.02 19.51 11.03
C GLY A 26 -1.25 18.01 11.10
N ASP A 27 -1.22 17.49 12.31
CA ASP A 27 -1.80 16.19 12.63
C ASP A 27 -3.32 16.38 12.66
N GLY A 28 -4.07 15.55 11.95
CA GLY A 28 -5.47 15.26 12.29
C GLY A 28 -6.61 16.15 11.78
N SER A 29 -6.49 16.95 10.71
CA SER A 29 -7.69 17.36 9.95
C SER A 29 -7.66 16.75 8.54
N SER A 30 -8.73 16.02 8.19
CA SER A 30 -8.90 15.48 6.85
C SER A 30 -9.09 16.64 5.88
N SER A 31 -7.98 17.14 5.32
CA SER A 31 -8.02 18.05 4.17
C SER A 31 -8.93 17.44 3.11
N ARG A 32 -9.71 18.24 2.40
CA ARG A 32 -10.58 17.78 1.31
C ARG A 32 -9.86 16.87 0.30
N LEU A 33 -8.55 17.03 0.16
CA LEU A 33 -7.74 16.26 -0.77
C LEU A 33 -7.04 15.04 -0.17
N GLY A 34 -7.13 14.78 1.14
CA GLY A 34 -6.43 13.68 1.78
C GLY A 34 -4.89 13.78 1.70
N THR A 35 -4.19 12.68 1.95
CA THR A 35 -2.72 12.66 1.99
C THR A 35 -2.10 12.90 0.62
N ARG A 36 -0.83 13.32 0.59
CA ARG A 36 -0.10 13.52 -0.69
C ARG A 36 -0.06 12.25 -1.55
N LYS A 37 0.03 11.09 -0.91
CA LYS A 37 0.05 9.79 -1.59
C LYS A 37 -1.29 9.50 -2.25
N GLU A 38 -2.41 9.69 -1.54
CA GLU A 38 -3.76 9.54 -2.09
C GLU A 38 -3.98 10.46 -3.30
N ARG A 39 -3.59 11.74 -3.20
CA ARG A 39 -3.71 12.68 -4.32
C ARG A 39 -2.95 12.23 -5.55
N GLN A 40 -1.71 11.76 -5.35
CA GLN A 40 -0.88 11.24 -6.44
C GLN A 40 -1.54 10.00 -7.06
N THR A 41 -1.96 9.03 -6.25
CA THR A 41 -2.65 7.83 -6.72
C THR A 41 -3.89 8.17 -7.55
N ARG A 42 -4.77 9.04 -7.04
CA ARG A 42 -5.97 9.48 -7.76
C ARG A 42 -5.63 10.15 -9.10
N ALA A 43 -4.60 11.01 -9.12
CA ALA A 43 -4.15 11.65 -10.35
C ALA A 43 -3.62 10.64 -11.38
N LEU A 44 -2.92 9.59 -10.97
CA LEU A 44 -2.42 8.53 -11.86
C LEU A 44 -3.55 7.67 -12.41
N LEU A 45 -4.49 7.23 -11.56
CA LEU A 45 -5.68 6.49 -11.97
C LEU A 45 -6.49 7.27 -13.01
N ARG A 46 -6.74 8.56 -12.75
CA ARG A 46 -7.45 9.45 -13.68
C ARG A 46 -6.66 9.72 -14.97
N ASN A 47 -5.32 9.78 -14.92
CA ASN A 47 -4.53 9.90 -16.15
C ASN A 47 -4.67 8.66 -17.03
N ALA A 48 -4.72 7.46 -16.45
CA ALA A 48 -4.77 6.20 -17.18
C ALA A 48 -6.16 5.85 -17.72
N GLY A 49 -7.23 6.18 -16.99
CA GLY A 49 -8.61 5.91 -17.42
C GLY A 49 -9.34 7.09 -18.07
N GLY A 50 -8.69 8.25 -18.17
CA GLY A 50 -9.28 9.46 -18.73
C GLY A 50 -8.97 9.66 -20.22
N PRO A 51 -9.82 10.37 -21.00
CA PRO A 51 -9.32 11.16 -22.12
C PRO A 51 -8.16 12.06 -21.67
N ARG A 52 -7.45 12.71 -22.59
CA ARG A 52 -6.57 13.83 -22.24
C ARG A 52 -7.42 14.93 -21.58
N GLY A 53 -7.66 14.79 -20.28
CA GLY A 53 -8.46 15.70 -19.49
C GLY A 53 -7.82 17.07 -19.50
N TRP A 54 -8.66 18.10 -19.42
CA TRP A 54 -8.16 19.45 -19.37
C TRP A 54 -7.32 19.62 -18.12
N GLN A 55 -6.10 20.12 -18.29
CA GLN A 55 -5.22 20.30 -17.14
C GLN A 55 -5.68 21.49 -16.34
N SER A 56 -5.77 21.33 -15.03
CA SER A 56 -6.07 22.41 -14.10
C SER A 56 -5.08 23.56 -14.30
N VAL A 57 -5.60 24.75 -14.61
CA VAL A 57 -4.80 25.96 -14.81
C VAL A 57 -5.09 26.93 -13.68
N VAL A 58 -4.14 27.01 -12.75
CA VAL A 58 -4.09 28.05 -11.71
C VAL A 58 -2.79 28.82 -11.88
N LYS A 59 -2.87 30.15 -11.98
CA LYS A 59 -1.70 31.00 -12.19
C LYS A 59 -1.81 32.27 -11.38
N ARG A 60 -0.72 32.70 -10.75
CA ARG A 60 -0.57 34.09 -10.31
C ARG A 60 -0.21 34.96 -11.51
N ILE A 61 -0.86 36.12 -11.63
CA ILE A 61 -0.56 37.09 -12.67
C ILE A 61 0.73 37.82 -12.35
N ALA A 62 1.66 37.85 -13.31
CA ALA A 62 2.91 38.58 -13.17
C ALA A 62 2.63 40.08 -13.11
N GLY A 63 3.06 40.74 -12.03
CA GLY A 63 2.75 42.15 -11.78
C GLY A 63 1.37 42.41 -11.18
N GLY A 64 0.53 41.38 -11.01
CA GLY A 64 -0.77 41.47 -10.34
C GLY A 64 -0.64 41.39 -8.81
N SER A 65 0.17 42.26 -8.22
CA SER A 65 0.32 42.36 -6.76
C SER A 65 0.16 43.81 -6.33
N ALA A 66 -0.55 44.08 -5.24
CA ALA A 66 -0.65 45.43 -4.69
C ALA A 66 0.27 45.62 -3.49
N ARG A 67 1.00 46.74 -3.48
CA ARG A 67 1.80 47.23 -2.34
C ARG A 67 1.15 48.42 -1.65
N THR A 68 0.28 49.14 -2.36
CA THR A 68 -0.40 50.35 -1.87
C THR A 68 -1.92 50.23 -2.01
N PRO A 69 -2.71 50.99 -1.23
CA PRO A 69 -4.16 51.02 -1.36
C PRO A 69 -4.61 51.39 -2.78
N GLN A 70 -3.91 52.34 -3.43
CA GLN A 70 -4.23 52.76 -4.79
C GLN A 70 -3.97 51.65 -5.83
N GLU A 71 -2.89 50.88 -5.65
CA GLU A 71 -2.64 49.69 -6.49
C GLU A 71 -3.72 48.62 -6.29
N LEU A 72 -4.14 48.40 -5.04
CA LEU A 72 -5.23 47.46 -4.74
C LEU A 72 -6.55 47.89 -5.37
N LYS A 73 -6.93 49.16 -5.20
CA LYS A 73 -8.13 49.72 -5.83
C LYS A 73 -8.12 49.50 -7.34
N ARG A 74 -6.99 49.79 -8.01
CA ARG A 74 -6.85 49.56 -9.47
C ARG A 74 -7.01 48.09 -9.86
N LEU A 75 -6.48 47.16 -9.06
CA LEU A 75 -6.67 45.72 -9.31
C LEU A 75 -8.13 45.30 -9.12
N LEU A 76 -8.79 45.79 -8.07
CA LEU A 76 -10.20 45.49 -7.82
C LEU A 76 -11.10 46.07 -8.92
N ASP A 77 -10.86 47.32 -9.33
CA ASP A 77 -11.57 47.98 -10.45
C ASP A 77 -11.36 47.20 -11.77
N TYR A 78 -10.14 46.70 -12.01
CA TYR A 78 -9.84 45.91 -13.21
C TYR A 78 -10.60 44.58 -13.23
N VAL A 79 -10.61 43.85 -12.10
CA VAL A 79 -11.27 42.54 -12.01
C VAL A 79 -12.79 42.66 -12.00
N ALA A 80 -13.34 43.71 -11.39
CA ALA A 80 -14.78 43.93 -11.28
C ALA A 80 -15.38 44.76 -12.44
N ARG A 81 -14.61 45.05 -13.50
CA ARG A 81 -15.05 45.87 -14.63
C ARG A 81 -16.19 45.19 -15.39
N GLU A 82 -17.31 45.90 -15.60
CA GLU A 82 -18.53 45.34 -16.20
C GLU A 82 -18.34 44.68 -17.59
N GLU A 83 -17.36 45.13 -18.37
CA GLU A 83 -17.10 44.61 -19.71
C GLU A 83 -16.48 43.20 -19.65
N GLY A 84 -17.28 42.18 -19.97
CA GLY A 84 -16.83 40.77 -20.02
C GLY A 84 -16.98 40.00 -18.70
N VAL A 85 -17.48 40.64 -17.64
CA VAL A 85 -17.78 40.00 -16.35
C VAL A 85 -19.14 39.32 -16.40
N GLN A 86 -19.17 38.05 -15.98
CA GLN A 86 -20.39 37.28 -15.77
C GLN A 86 -20.95 37.51 -14.37
N SER A 87 -20.09 37.50 -13.35
CA SER A 87 -20.47 37.63 -11.94
C SER A 87 -19.30 38.10 -11.08
N THR A 88 -19.61 38.76 -9.96
CA THR A 88 -18.65 39.27 -8.97
C THR A 88 -19.05 38.90 -7.55
N TRP A 89 -18.09 38.41 -6.78
CA TRP A 89 -18.31 38.04 -5.38
C TRP A 89 -17.09 38.32 -4.52
N CYS A 90 -17.26 38.21 -3.21
CA CYS A 90 -16.19 38.39 -2.25
C CYS A 90 -16.34 37.44 -1.07
N ASN A 91 -15.23 37.20 -0.38
CA ASN A 91 -15.20 36.59 0.93
C ASN A 91 -14.83 37.66 1.97
N LEU A 92 -15.77 37.92 2.88
CA LEU A 92 -15.55 38.77 4.03
C LEU A 92 -15.68 37.92 5.30
N ALA A 93 -14.54 37.63 5.93
CA ALA A 93 -14.45 36.87 7.18
C ALA A 93 -15.00 35.43 7.09
N GLY A 94 -14.70 34.72 5.99
CA GLY A 94 -15.11 33.31 5.79
C GLY A 94 -16.51 33.14 5.19
N TYR A 95 -17.23 34.24 4.98
CA TYR A 95 -18.57 34.24 4.38
C TYR A 95 -18.56 34.84 2.98
N GLU A 96 -19.06 34.06 2.02
CA GLU A 96 -19.26 34.52 0.65
C GLU A 96 -20.43 35.50 0.53
N ARG A 97 -20.24 36.54 -0.28
CA ARG A 97 -21.27 37.55 -0.61
C ARG A 97 -21.07 38.08 -2.02
N ASP A 98 -22.15 38.55 -2.63
CA ASP A 98 -22.05 39.32 -3.88
C ASP A 98 -21.23 40.60 -3.66
N PHE A 99 -20.44 40.96 -4.67
CA PHE A 99 -19.55 42.11 -4.61
C PHE A 99 -20.02 43.21 -5.55
N ASP A 100 -20.34 44.36 -4.96
CA ASP A 100 -20.71 45.58 -5.66
C ASP A 100 -19.44 46.35 -6.10
N PRO A 101 -19.20 46.51 -7.42
CA PRO A 101 -18.02 47.21 -7.94
C PRO A 101 -17.91 48.67 -7.47
N ALA A 102 -19.00 49.32 -7.06
CA ALA A 102 -18.93 50.67 -6.49
C ALA A 102 -18.19 50.71 -5.14
N ARG A 103 -17.92 49.55 -4.52
CA ARG A 103 -17.28 49.43 -3.19
C ARG A 103 -15.78 49.20 -3.25
N THR A 104 -15.16 49.17 -4.43
CA THR A 104 -13.73 48.87 -4.60
C THR A 104 -12.82 49.80 -3.79
N GLU A 105 -13.11 51.10 -3.75
CA GLU A 105 -12.37 52.09 -2.95
C GLU A 105 -12.46 51.77 -1.45
N ARG A 106 -13.68 51.59 -0.94
CA ARG A 106 -13.92 51.25 0.47
C ARG A 106 -13.24 49.93 0.86
N THR A 107 -13.28 48.92 -0.01
CA THR A 107 -12.63 47.63 0.22
C THR A 107 -11.10 47.79 0.30
N ALA A 108 -10.52 48.59 -0.60
CA ALA A 108 -9.09 48.85 -0.60
C ALA A 108 -8.63 49.57 0.69
N ASP A 109 -9.41 50.54 1.17
CA ASP A 109 -9.15 51.23 2.43
C ASP A 109 -9.24 50.27 3.63
N ILE A 110 -10.27 49.41 3.67
CA ILE A 110 -10.44 48.44 4.76
C ILE A 110 -9.26 47.46 4.81
N TRP A 111 -8.89 46.85 3.68
CA TRP A 111 -7.81 45.86 3.65
C TRP A 111 -6.48 46.50 4.01
N SER A 112 -6.18 47.66 3.42
CA SER A 112 -4.91 48.34 3.65
C SER A 112 -4.75 48.91 5.06
N SER A 113 -5.85 49.14 5.79
CA SER A 113 -5.81 49.56 7.20
C SER A 113 -5.12 48.54 8.12
N THR A 114 -5.08 47.26 7.72
CA THR A 114 -4.43 46.19 8.48
C THR A 114 -3.04 45.83 7.96
N TRP A 115 -2.57 46.47 6.89
CA TRP A 115 -1.26 46.14 6.31
C TRP A 115 -0.11 46.73 7.12
N THR A 116 0.91 45.90 7.35
CA THR A 116 2.13 46.29 8.07
C THR A 116 3.37 45.84 7.30
N GLY A 117 4.43 46.64 7.35
CA GLY A 117 5.68 46.34 6.64
C GLY A 117 5.58 46.46 5.09
N ALA A 118 6.62 45.96 4.41
CA ALA A 118 6.80 46.11 2.97
C ALA A 118 7.20 44.78 2.29
N PRO A 119 6.29 43.80 2.20
CA PRO A 119 6.58 42.50 1.62
C PRO A 119 6.98 42.63 0.14
N ARG A 120 8.06 41.95 -0.23
CA ARG A 120 8.64 41.98 -1.59
C ARG A 120 7.61 41.70 -2.70
N ARG A 121 6.65 40.81 -2.41
CA ARG A 121 5.59 40.39 -3.34
C ARG A 121 4.23 41.08 -3.07
N GLY A 122 4.23 42.22 -2.41
CA GLY A 122 3.00 42.94 -2.07
C GLY A 122 2.15 42.26 -1.02
N HIS A 123 1.11 43.00 -0.62
CA HIS A 123 0.11 42.67 0.38
C HIS A 123 -1.13 42.00 -0.20
N ALA A 124 -1.32 42.05 -1.53
CA ALA A 124 -2.34 41.28 -2.22
C ALA A 124 -1.75 40.53 -3.42
N ASP A 125 -2.30 39.34 -3.72
CA ASP A 125 -1.96 38.54 -4.90
C ASP A 125 -3.18 38.43 -5.84
N HIS A 126 -2.93 38.53 -7.16
CA HIS A 126 -3.91 38.28 -8.22
C HIS A 126 -3.71 36.90 -8.84
N ILE A 127 -4.70 36.04 -8.70
CA ILE A 127 -4.69 34.64 -9.14
C ILE A 127 -5.80 34.44 -10.16
N VAL A 128 -5.51 33.64 -11.19
CA VAL A 128 -6.46 33.22 -12.21
C VAL A 128 -6.66 31.72 -12.16
N LEU A 129 -7.92 31.33 -12.18
CA LEU A 129 -8.44 29.99 -12.34
C LEU A 129 -9.08 29.90 -13.74
N SER A 130 -8.62 29.02 -14.62
CA SER A 130 -9.18 28.93 -15.99
C SER A 130 -9.92 27.62 -16.23
N PHE A 131 -10.99 27.70 -17.01
CA PHE A 131 -11.84 26.57 -17.36
C PHE A 131 -11.66 26.13 -18.83
N PRO A 132 -11.96 24.86 -19.13
CA PRO A 132 -12.03 24.35 -20.50
C PRO A 132 -12.97 25.15 -21.40
N ARG A 133 -12.68 25.15 -22.70
CA ARG A 133 -13.58 25.77 -23.70
C ARG A 133 -14.93 25.02 -23.69
N GLY A 134 -16.03 25.76 -23.76
CA GLY A 134 -17.38 25.19 -23.83
C GLY A 134 -17.98 24.79 -22.48
N VAL A 135 -17.30 25.07 -21.37
CA VAL A 135 -17.91 24.96 -20.04
C VAL A 135 -18.98 26.03 -19.89
N ASP A 136 -20.09 25.65 -19.27
CA ASP A 136 -21.18 26.55 -18.95
C ASP A 136 -20.80 27.55 -17.85
N ALA A 137 -21.29 28.79 -17.96
CA ALA A 137 -20.88 29.88 -17.08
C ALA A 137 -21.39 29.71 -15.65
N GLU A 138 -22.61 29.22 -15.47
CA GLU A 138 -23.18 28.96 -14.13
C GLU A 138 -22.39 27.85 -13.43
N ARG A 139 -22.06 26.78 -14.16
CA ARG A 139 -21.22 25.70 -13.62
C ARG A 139 -19.81 26.20 -13.26
N ALA A 140 -19.18 27.00 -14.11
CA ALA A 140 -17.86 27.56 -13.83
C ALA A 140 -17.87 28.49 -12.61
N GLU A 141 -18.94 29.28 -12.44
CA GLU A 141 -19.12 30.15 -11.28
C GLU A 141 -19.21 29.35 -9.97
N VAL A 142 -20.05 28.32 -9.92
CA VAL A 142 -20.20 27.46 -8.73
C VAL A 142 -18.86 26.84 -8.34
N ILE A 143 -18.12 26.29 -9.32
CA ILE A 143 -16.80 25.71 -9.08
C ILE A 143 -15.81 26.77 -8.59
N ALA A 144 -15.80 27.96 -9.19
CA ALA A 144 -14.87 29.03 -8.81
C ALA A 144 -15.15 29.53 -7.39
N ARG A 145 -16.43 29.72 -7.02
CA ARG A 145 -16.85 30.10 -5.66
C ARG A 145 -16.41 29.07 -4.63
N GLU A 146 -16.73 27.81 -4.87
CA GLU A 146 -16.35 26.71 -3.99
C GLU A 146 -14.82 26.55 -3.87
N TRP A 147 -14.09 26.72 -4.98
CA TRP A 147 -12.64 26.72 -4.97
C TRP A 147 -12.06 27.88 -4.16
N GLY A 148 -12.61 29.10 -4.31
CA GLY A 148 -12.21 30.26 -3.53
C GLY A 148 -12.42 30.04 -2.03
N GLN A 149 -13.55 29.46 -1.64
CA GLN A 149 -13.80 29.09 -0.25
C GLN A 149 -12.84 28.01 0.24
N ALA A 150 -12.63 26.93 -0.51
CA ALA A 150 -11.73 25.85 -0.11
C ALA A 150 -10.28 26.34 0.07
N VAL A 151 -9.80 27.21 -0.81
CA VAL A 151 -8.41 27.71 -0.80
C VAL A 151 -8.21 28.83 0.22
N PHE A 152 -9.13 29.79 0.28
CA PHE A 152 -8.94 31.05 1.01
C PHE A 152 -9.89 31.25 2.19
N GLY A 153 -11.10 30.70 2.11
CA GLY A 153 -12.15 30.89 3.13
C GLY A 153 -12.17 29.84 4.25
N SER A 154 -11.54 28.68 4.04
CA SER A 154 -11.68 27.50 4.90
C SER A 154 -10.88 27.53 6.21
N GLY A 155 -9.85 28.37 6.31
CA GLY A 155 -8.88 28.33 7.42
C GLY A 155 -7.87 27.16 7.35
N GLU A 156 -8.09 26.17 6.48
CA GLU A 156 -7.31 24.92 6.38
C GLU A 156 -5.81 25.18 6.13
N TYR A 157 -5.49 26.28 5.43
CA TYR A 157 -4.13 26.65 5.06
C TYR A 157 -3.47 27.65 6.02
N GLY A 158 -4.04 27.79 7.23
CA GLY A 158 -3.42 28.45 8.37
C GLY A 158 -4.15 29.69 8.87
N ASP A 159 -5.02 30.31 8.06
CA ASP A 159 -5.86 31.45 8.42
C ASP A 159 -6.97 31.59 7.37
N VAL A 160 -7.95 32.45 7.62
CA VAL A 160 -8.99 32.85 6.68
C VAL A 160 -8.57 34.13 5.96
N TRP A 161 -8.60 34.12 4.63
CA TRP A 161 -8.14 35.21 3.77
C TRP A 161 -9.31 35.91 3.08
N ARG A 162 -9.28 37.25 3.08
CA ARG A 162 -10.25 38.04 2.32
C ARG A 162 -9.93 37.92 0.84
N TYR A 163 -10.94 37.86 0.00
CA TYR A 163 -10.74 37.98 -1.44
C TYR A 163 -11.93 38.66 -2.11
N VAL A 164 -11.67 39.25 -3.27
CA VAL A 164 -12.67 39.65 -4.26
C VAL A 164 -12.40 38.85 -5.51
N ALA A 165 -13.46 38.32 -6.11
CA ALA A 165 -13.38 37.50 -7.30
C ALA A 165 -14.43 37.86 -8.34
N ALA A 166 -14.11 37.56 -9.59
CA ALA A 166 -15.01 37.75 -10.72
C ALA A 166 -14.80 36.66 -11.76
N LEU A 167 -15.90 36.17 -12.35
CA LEU A 167 -15.86 35.25 -13.49
C LEU A 167 -15.95 36.07 -14.78
N HIS A 168 -15.00 35.86 -15.70
CA HIS A 168 -14.91 36.55 -16.98
C HIS A 168 -15.22 35.59 -18.14
N LYS A 169 -15.85 36.13 -19.20
CA LYS A 169 -16.25 35.45 -20.44
C LYS A 169 -15.79 36.19 -21.71
N ASP A 170 -14.87 37.12 -21.56
CA ASP A 170 -14.28 37.94 -22.62
C ASP A 170 -13.29 37.19 -23.55
N THR A 171 -12.98 35.93 -23.24
CA THR A 171 -12.13 35.06 -24.08
C THR A 171 -12.79 33.71 -24.37
N ASP A 172 -12.20 32.91 -25.26
CA ASP A 172 -12.65 31.55 -25.58
C ASP A 172 -12.72 30.61 -24.35
N HIS A 173 -12.02 30.96 -23.28
CA HIS A 173 -11.99 30.22 -22.02
C HIS A 173 -12.59 31.07 -20.90
N LEU A 174 -13.61 30.53 -20.22
CA LEU A 174 -14.06 31.11 -18.96
C LEU A 174 -12.90 31.11 -17.96
N HIS A 175 -12.77 32.18 -17.19
CA HIS A 175 -11.75 32.26 -16.15
C HIS A 175 -12.19 33.14 -15.00
N ALA A 176 -11.89 32.70 -13.79
CA ALA A 176 -12.16 33.44 -12.58
C ALA A 176 -10.87 34.12 -12.10
N HIS A 177 -10.97 35.41 -11.84
CA HIS A 177 -9.94 36.22 -11.21
C HIS A 177 -10.19 36.27 -9.70
N PHE A 178 -9.13 36.14 -8.91
CA PHE A 178 -9.14 36.28 -7.45
C PHE A 178 -8.09 37.32 -7.06
N VAL A 179 -8.50 38.40 -6.41
CA VAL A 179 -7.62 39.32 -5.71
C VAL A 179 -7.71 38.98 -4.23
N VAL A 180 -6.61 38.50 -3.65
CA VAL A 180 -6.59 37.95 -2.29
C VAL A 180 -5.74 38.83 -1.39
N ASP A 181 -6.29 39.22 -0.24
CA ASP A 181 -5.57 39.88 0.84
C ASP A 181 -4.63 38.87 1.50
N LYS A 182 -3.33 39.19 1.57
CA LYS A 182 -2.33 38.30 2.17
C LYS A 182 -2.21 38.48 3.67
N HIS A 183 -3.07 39.30 4.26
CA HIS A 183 -3.23 39.43 5.70
C HIS A 183 -4.45 38.64 6.17
N GLY A 184 -4.25 37.73 7.12
CA GLY A 184 -5.28 36.83 7.63
C GLY A 184 -6.26 37.56 8.53
N ILE A 185 -7.48 37.07 8.62
CA ILE A 185 -8.55 37.75 9.35
C ILE A 185 -8.62 37.29 10.80
N GLU A 186 -8.42 36.00 11.05
CA GLU A 186 -8.61 35.39 12.37
C GLU A 186 -7.34 35.52 13.20
N GLU A 187 -6.22 35.08 12.66
CA GLU A 187 -4.94 35.01 13.37
C GLU A 187 -3.97 36.13 12.96
N GLY A 188 -4.27 36.84 11.87
CA GLY A 188 -3.40 37.88 11.30
C GLY A 188 -2.17 37.32 10.62
N ARG A 189 -2.17 36.04 10.24
CA ARG A 189 -1.01 35.42 9.59
C ARG A 189 -0.78 36.03 8.21
N PHE A 190 0.42 35.83 7.67
CA PHE A 190 0.74 36.24 6.30
C PHE A 190 0.61 35.09 5.29
N LEU A 191 -0.14 35.30 4.21
CA LEU A 191 -0.36 34.29 3.18
C LEU A 191 0.92 34.06 2.37
N SER A 192 1.46 32.85 2.46
CA SER A 192 2.65 32.44 1.73
C SER A 192 2.34 31.34 0.74
N ILE A 193 2.36 31.69 -0.56
CA ILE A 193 2.22 30.74 -1.67
C ILE A 193 3.62 30.45 -2.25
N CYS A 194 4.21 29.32 -1.85
CA CYS A 194 5.51 28.88 -2.35
C CYS A 194 5.58 27.35 -2.43
N ARG A 195 6.54 26.81 -3.20
CA ARG A 195 6.67 25.36 -3.46
C ARG A 195 6.74 24.49 -2.19
N HIS A 196 7.25 25.04 -1.09
CA HIS A 196 7.46 24.31 0.15
C HIS A 196 6.44 24.67 1.25
N ALA A 197 5.48 25.55 0.96
CA ALA A 197 4.39 25.86 1.88
C ALA A 197 3.26 24.84 1.74
N ALA A 198 2.45 24.72 2.81
CA ALA A 198 1.24 23.92 2.82
C ALA A 198 0.32 24.29 1.66
N LEU A 199 0.13 25.59 1.43
CA LEU A 199 -0.55 26.10 0.24
C LEU A 199 0.46 26.44 -0.86
N ASN A 200 0.32 25.76 -2.00
CA ASN A 200 1.12 25.96 -3.19
C ASN A 200 0.29 25.70 -4.46
N PHE A 201 0.84 26.01 -5.63
CA PHE A 201 0.11 25.88 -6.90
C PHE A 201 -0.23 24.44 -7.28
N ASP A 202 0.47 23.43 -6.75
CA ASP A 202 0.10 22.04 -6.98
C ASP A 202 -1.18 21.71 -6.21
N VAL A 203 -1.23 22.06 -4.92
CA VAL A 203 -2.42 21.92 -4.07
C VAL A 203 -3.61 22.70 -4.62
N MET A 204 -3.41 23.95 -5.03
CA MET A 204 -4.46 24.76 -5.66
C MET A 204 -5.03 24.11 -6.93
N ARG A 205 -4.15 23.52 -7.76
CA ARG A 205 -4.57 22.82 -8.98
C ARG A 205 -5.32 21.53 -8.67
N GLU A 206 -4.87 20.79 -7.64
CA GLU A 206 -5.52 19.58 -7.13
C GLU A 206 -6.92 19.89 -6.60
N LEU A 207 -7.10 20.96 -5.81
CA LEU A 207 -8.40 21.44 -5.35
C LEU A 207 -9.32 21.78 -6.51
N HIS A 208 -8.80 22.51 -7.50
CA HIS A 208 -9.58 22.85 -8.68
C HIS A 208 -10.03 21.61 -9.46
N ALA A 209 -9.13 20.64 -9.67
CA ALA A 209 -9.48 19.40 -10.33
C ALA A 209 -10.54 18.63 -9.53
N GLU A 210 -10.36 18.49 -8.21
CA GLU A 210 -11.29 17.74 -7.37
C GLU A 210 -12.68 18.35 -7.33
N ILE A 211 -12.79 19.66 -7.11
CA ILE A 211 -14.07 20.38 -7.13
C ILE A 211 -14.72 20.28 -8.52
N SER A 212 -13.93 20.45 -9.58
CA SER A 212 -14.47 20.35 -10.94
C SER A 212 -15.06 18.98 -11.22
N GLN A 213 -14.41 17.90 -10.75
CA GLN A 213 -14.89 16.53 -10.93
C GLN A 213 -16.20 16.28 -10.15
N SER A 214 -16.36 16.82 -8.93
CA SER A 214 -17.64 16.72 -8.21
C SER A 214 -18.80 17.43 -8.91
N HIS A 215 -18.49 18.41 -9.78
CA HIS A 215 -19.43 19.10 -10.65
C HIS A 215 -19.50 18.53 -12.08
N GLY A 216 -18.95 17.32 -12.30
CA GLY A 216 -19.00 16.62 -13.58
C GLY A 216 -18.12 17.22 -14.69
N LEU A 217 -17.10 18.01 -14.34
CA LEU A 217 -16.10 18.52 -15.28
C LEU A 217 -14.78 17.74 -15.17
N ASN A 218 -14.37 17.14 -16.28
CA ASN A 218 -13.12 16.40 -16.36
C ASN A 218 -11.89 17.32 -16.42
N ILE A 219 -11.47 17.79 -15.25
CA ILE A 219 -10.23 18.52 -15.05
C ILE A 219 -9.26 17.66 -14.24
N LEU A 220 -8.00 17.64 -14.66
CA LEU A 220 -6.94 16.85 -14.04
C LEU A 220 -5.81 17.73 -13.50
N ALA A 221 -5.28 17.37 -12.34
CA ALA A 221 -4.09 17.99 -11.75
C ALA A 221 -2.92 17.00 -11.78
N SER A 222 -2.34 16.77 -12.96
CA SER A 222 -1.17 15.91 -13.09
C SER A 222 0.07 16.66 -13.58
N SER A 223 1.23 16.13 -13.25
CA SER A 223 2.49 16.70 -13.70
C SER A 223 2.70 16.41 -15.20
N ARG A 224 3.65 17.12 -15.83
CA ARG A 224 4.07 16.80 -17.21
C ARG A 224 4.77 15.44 -17.27
N LEU A 225 5.62 15.15 -16.28
CA LEU A 225 6.42 13.92 -16.24
C LEU A 225 5.58 12.68 -15.98
N SER A 226 4.56 12.76 -15.12
CA SER A 226 3.59 11.66 -14.91
C SER A 226 2.76 11.37 -16.16
N ARG A 227 2.85 12.24 -17.19
CA ARG A 227 2.23 12.04 -18.50
C ARG A 227 3.21 11.71 -19.62
N GLY A 228 4.50 11.57 -19.29
CA GLY A 228 5.56 11.27 -20.26
C GLY A 228 5.94 12.44 -21.15
N ILE A 229 5.71 13.66 -20.70
CA ILE A 229 6.10 14.88 -21.43
C ILE A 229 7.43 15.39 -20.85
N VAL A 230 8.53 15.09 -21.55
CA VAL A 230 9.90 15.42 -21.12
C VAL A 230 10.25 16.87 -21.48
N GLU A 231 9.72 17.40 -22.57
CA GLU A 231 10.10 18.69 -23.14
C GLU A 231 9.76 19.85 -22.20
N ASN A 232 10.53 20.93 -22.31
CA ASN A 232 10.19 22.20 -21.69
C ASN A 232 8.86 22.74 -22.27
N PRO A 233 8.02 23.41 -21.46
CA PRO A 233 6.96 24.22 -22.03
C PRO A 233 7.57 25.37 -22.84
N PRO A 234 6.94 25.81 -23.95
CA PRO A 234 7.36 27.00 -24.66
C PRO A 234 7.34 28.24 -23.76
N ARG A 235 8.22 29.23 -24.01
CA ARG A 235 8.28 30.42 -23.16
C ARG A 235 7.02 31.26 -23.33
N GLN A 236 6.50 31.81 -22.23
CA GLN A 236 5.26 32.60 -22.28
C GLN A 236 5.38 33.87 -23.13
N SER A 237 6.55 34.49 -23.17
CA SER A 237 6.82 35.66 -24.02
C SER A 237 6.74 35.30 -25.51
N GLU A 238 7.30 34.15 -25.89
CA GLU A 238 7.28 33.64 -27.26
C GLU A 238 5.86 33.21 -27.66
N LEU A 239 5.12 32.59 -26.74
CA LEU A 239 3.71 32.25 -26.97
C LEU A 239 2.84 33.50 -27.18
N ARG A 240 3.07 34.57 -26.40
CA ARG A 240 2.37 35.86 -26.57
C ARG A 240 2.72 36.50 -27.91
N ALA A 241 4.01 36.63 -28.23
CA ALA A 241 4.45 37.18 -29.50
C ALA A 241 3.94 36.38 -30.72
N SER A 242 3.86 35.05 -30.60
CA SER A 242 3.30 34.19 -31.64
C SER A 242 1.80 34.44 -31.86
N ARG A 243 1.03 34.64 -30.77
CA ARG A 243 -0.40 34.96 -30.82
C ARG A 243 -0.66 36.36 -31.38
N GLU A 244 0.07 37.35 -30.90
CA GLU A 244 0.00 38.75 -31.39
C GLU A 244 0.40 38.86 -32.87
N GLY A 245 1.36 38.03 -33.31
CA GLY A 245 1.80 37.95 -34.70
C GLY A 245 0.95 37.04 -35.60
N GLY A 246 -0.19 36.52 -35.13
CA GLY A 246 -1.11 35.70 -35.92
C GLY A 246 -0.57 34.33 -36.37
N LYS A 247 0.52 33.83 -35.76
CA LYS A 247 1.10 32.52 -36.11
C LYS A 247 0.31 31.41 -35.43
N ALA A 248 -0.23 30.48 -36.24
CA ALA A 248 -1.01 29.34 -35.76
C ALA A 248 -0.16 28.27 -35.04
N THR A 249 1.12 28.14 -35.37
CA THR A 249 2.02 27.15 -34.79
C THR A 249 2.69 27.68 -33.53
N PRO A 250 2.60 26.97 -32.38
CA PRO A 250 3.29 27.38 -31.16
C PRO A 250 4.82 27.29 -31.34
N PRO A 251 5.58 28.17 -30.67
CA PRO A 251 7.04 28.17 -30.74
C PRO A 251 7.64 26.85 -30.24
N PRO A 252 8.78 26.41 -30.80
CA PRO A 252 9.42 25.18 -30.38
C PRO A 252 9.81 25.25 -28.89
N PRO A 253 9.75 24.12 -28.17
CA PRO A 253 10.13 24.10 -26.77
C PRO A 253 11.62 24.43 -26.62
N PRO A 254 12.02 25.17 -25.56
CA PRO A 254 13.42 25.42 -25.28
C PRO A 254 14.21 24.11 -25.17
N PRO A 255 15.43 24.03 -25.74
CA PRO A 255 16.23 22.81 -25.69
C PRO A 255 16.55 22.43 -24.23
N LEU A 256 16.65 21.12 -24.00
CA LEU A 256 17.06 20.56 -22.71
C LEU A 256 18.53 20.22 -22.77
N SER A 257 19.27 20.54 -21.71
CA SER A 257 20.61 19.97 -21.53
C SER A 257 20.52 18.45 -21.31
N ASP A 258 21.57 17.72 -21.64
CA ASP A 258 21.62 16.26 -21.45
C ASP A 258 21.42 15.89 -19.98
N GLY A 259 22.01 16.65 -19.05
CA GLY A 259 21.82 16.44 -17.62
C GLY A 259 20.37 16.64 -17.15
N GLU A 260 19.66 17.63 -17.69
CA GLU A 260 18.23 17.82 -17.39
C GLU A 260 17.36 16.74 -18.00
N ARG A 261 17.65 16.33 -19.24
CA ARG A 261 16.97 15.23 -19.91
C ARG A 261 17.10 13.94 -19.10
N SER A 262 18.33 13.58 -18.70
CA SER A 262 18.59 12.40 -17.88
C SER A 262 17.85 12.42 -16.54
N ARG A 263 17.83 13.56 -15.84
CA ARG A 263 17.05 13.71 -14.58
C ARG A 263 15.55 13.53 -14.79
N ARG A 264 14.98 14.07 -15.88
CA ARG A 264 13.55 13.93 -16.19
C ARG A 264 13.18 12.50 -16.55
N LEU A 265 14.01 11.82 -17.34
CA LEU A 265 13.84 10.41 -17.67
C LEU A 265 13.91 9.52 -16.42
N ALA A 266 14.86 9.79 -15.52
CA ALA A 266 14.93 9.08 -14.23
C ALA A 266 13.67 9.28 -13.37
N ALA A 267 13.14 10.51 -13.31
CA ALA A 267 11.87 10.78 -12.63
C ALA A 267 10.68 10.06 -13.29
N MET A 268 10.67 9.95 -14.63
CA MET A 268 9.65 9.17 -15.35
C MET A 268 9.69 7.68 -15.03
N GLN A 269 10.87 7.09 -14.79
CA GLN A 269 10.96 5.71 -14.31
C GLN A 269 10.29 5.53 -12.94
N GLY A 270 10.31 6.57 -12.09
CA GLY A 270 9.53 6.60 -10.85
C GLY A 270 8.04 6.45 -11.11
N PHE A 271 7.47 7.31 -11.96
CA PHE A 271 6.06 7.20 -12.35
C PHE A 271 5.73 5.88 -13.03
N ALA A 272 6.62 5.35 -13.89
CA ALA A 272 6.41 4.06 -14.55
C ALA A 272 6.28 2.90 -13.55
N ARG A 273 7.01 2.94 -12.42
CA ARG A 273 6.84 1.97 -11.33
C ARG A 273 5.50 2.16 -10.63
N GLU A 274 5.12 3.40 -10.32
CA GLU A 274 3.82 3.69 -9.68
C GLU A 274 2.63 3.23 -10.55
N TYR A 275 2.64 3.51 -11.86
CA TYR A 275 1.64 3.00 -12.78
C TYR A 275 1.62 1.46 -12.84
N LYS A 276 2.79 0.80 -12.84
CA LYS A 276 2.86 -0.66 -12.79
C LYS A 276 2.22 -1.19 -11.50
N THR A 277 2.59 -0.64 -10.34
CA THR A 277 2.02 -1.04 -9.05
C THR A 277 0.51 -0.86 -9.02
N LEU A 278 -0.02 0.26 -9.51
CA LEU A 278 -1.47 0.45 -9.60
C LEU A 278 -2.12 -0.53 -10.58
N GLY A 279 -1.44 -0.85 -11.69
CA GLY A 279 -1.90 -1.86 -12.64
C GLY A 279 -1.99 -3.25 -12.02
N ASP A 280 -0.94 -3.67 -11.29
CA ASP A 280 -0.89 -4.95 -10.59
C ASP A 280 -2.00 -5.02 -9.51
N LEU A 281 -2.27 -3.91 -8.81
CA LEU A 281 -3.38 -3.82 -7.84
C LEU A 281 -4.76 -3.88 -8.52
N ALA A 282 -4.96 -3.17 -9.63
CA ALA A 282 -6.21 -3.23 -10.37
C ALA A 282 -6.48 -4.63 -10.97
N ASP A 283 -5.42 -5.33 -11.38
CA ASP A 283 -5.51 -6.69 -11.90
C ASP A 283 -5.91 -7.69 -10.80
N LEU A 284 -5.28 -7.57 -9.62
CA LEU A 284 -5.63 -8.37 -8.45
C LEU A 284 -7.09 -8.12 -8.02
N ALA A 285 -7.51 -6.86 -7.95
CA ALA A 285 -8.89 -6.50 -7.64
C ALA A 285 -9.90 -7.02 -8.68
N ALA A 286 -9.51 -7.08 -9.96
CA ALA A 286 -10.35 -7.67 -10.99
C ALA A 286 -10.47 -9.19 -10.86
N ALA A 287 -9.45 -9.86 -10.34
CA ALA A 287 -9.45 -11.30 -10.13
C ALA A 287 -10.27 -11.73 -8.90
N THR A 288 -10.35 -10.88 -7.87
CA THR A 288 -11.10 -11.16 -6.63
C THR A 288 -12.55 -10.65 -6.65
N GLY A 289 -12.93 -9.83 -7.64
CA GLY A 289 -14.28 -9.29 -7.76
C GLY A 289 -15.32 -10.31 -8.21
N THR A 290 -16.58 -10.07 -7.84
CA THR A 290 -17.77 -10.86 -8.23
C THR A 290 -17.98 -10.92 -9.75
N GLU A 291 -17.53 -9.90 -10.48
CA GLU A 291 -17.50 -9.85 -11.95
C GLU A 291 -16.10 -10.13 -12.52
N ALA A 292 -15.45 -11.22 -12.09
CA ALA A 292 -14.18 -11.67 -12.65
C ALA A 292 -14.29 -11.95 -14.16
N SER A 293 -14.01 -10.93 -14.97
CA SER A 293 -14.10 -10.96 -16.43
C SER A 293 -13.00 -10.10 -17.03
N ALA A 294 -12.37 -10.59 -18.10
CA ALA A 294 -11.37 -9.84 -18.85
C ALA A 294 -11.92 -8.54 -19.48
N ALA A 295 -13.25 -8.40 -19.55
CA ALA A 295 -13.96 -7.21 -20.00
C ALA A 295 -14.35 -6.23 -18.87
N SER A 296 -14.13 -6.62 -17.61
CA SER A 296 -14.47 -5.79 -16.45
C SER A 296 -13.75 -4.43 -16.52
N TYR A 297 -14.34 -3.43 -15.86
CA TYR A 297 -13.76 -2.10 -15.75
C TYR A 297 -12.33 -2.15 -15.18
N LEU A 298 -12.12 -2.92 -14.11
CA LEU A 298 -10.84 -3.03 -13.42
C LEU A 298 -9.77 -3.73 -14.27
N SER A 299 -10.13 -4.77 -15.04
CA SER A 299 -9.18 -5.42 -15.97
C SER A 299 -8.74 -4.47 -17.09
N ARG A 300 -9.66 -3.65 -17.63
CA ARG A 300 -9.29 -2.62 -18.62
C ARG A 300 -8.44 -1.51 -18.01
N LEU A 301 -8.76 -1.09 -16.79
CA LEU A 301 -7.95 -0.11 -16.04
C LEU A 301 -6.53 -0.65 -15.77
N ALA A 302 -6.40 -1.91 -15.34
CA ALA A 302 -5.12 -2.58 -15.15
C ALA A 302 -4.27 -2.57 -16.44
N ARG A 303 -4.91 -2.90 -17.58
CA ARG A 303 -4.25 -2.84 -18.90
C ARG A 303 -3.80 -1.43 -19.27
N ALA A 304 -4.64 -0.41 -19.05
CA ALA A 304 -4.30 0.99 -19.32
C ALA A 304 -3.13 1.49 -18.45
N LEU A 305 -3.12 1.10 -17.17
CA LEU A 305 -2.04 1.39 -16.22
C LEU A 305 -0.74 0.70 -16.65
N GLY A 306 -0.80 -0.58 -17.03
CA GLY A 306 0.34 -1.34 -17.54
C GLY A 306 0.91 -0.78 -18.85
N ALA A 307 0.05 -0.41 -19.80
CA ALA A 307 0.44 0.23 -21.05
C ALA A 307 1.10 1.60 -20.80
N SER A 308 0.54 2.40 -19.90
CA SER A 308 1.13 3.67 -19.47
C SER A 308 2.48 3.48 -18.79
N ALA A 309 2.63 2.47 -17.94
CA ALA A 309 3.92 2.13 -17.33
C ALA A 309 4.97 1.77 -18.39
N ALA A 310 4.62 0.92 -19.37
CA ALA A 310 5.53 0.53 -20.45
C ALA A 310 5.95 1.73 -21.31
N ALA A 311 5.02 2.60 -21.67
CA ALA A 311 5.27 3.81 -22.43
C ALA A 311 6.24 4.76 -21.71
N LEU A 312 6.02 5.00 -20.41
CA LEU A 312 6.90 5.87 -19.62
C LEU A 312 8.31 5.30 -19.47
N ARG A 313 8.48 3.97 -19.40
CA ARG A 313 9.82 3.34 -19.38
C ARG A 313 10.60 3.60 -20.65
N GLN A 314 9.91 3.70 -21.78
CA GLN A 314 10.50 4.01 -23.09
C GLN A 314 10.73 5.52 -23.28
N GLY A 315 10.35 6.36 -22.31
CA GLY A 315 10.50 7.81 -22.41
C GLY A 315 9.46 8.49 -23.30
N VAL A 316 8.36 7.81 -23.63
CA VAL A 316 7.29 8.34 -24.48
C VAL A 316 6.04 8.70 -23.65
N PRO A 317 5.11 9.52 -24.19
CA PRO A 317 3.88 9.87 -23.51
C PRO A 317 3.06 8.66 -23.08
N LEU A 318 2.31 8.80 -21.97
CA LEU A 318 1.47 7.73 -21.44
C LEU A 318 0.43 7.22 -22.47
N MET A 319 -0.04 5.98 -22.28
CA MET A 319 -1.00 5.31 -23.15
C MET A 319 -2.28 4.97 -22.36
N PRO A 320 -3.18 5.96 -22.17
CA PRO A 320 -4.42 5.77 -21.43
C PRO A 320 -5.50 5.06 -22.25
N ASP A 321 -6.48 4.48 -21.57
CA ASP A 321 -7.74 4.03 -22.17
C ASP A 321 -8.81 5.09 -21.91
N HIS A 322 -9.18 5.81 -22.96
CA HIS A 322 -10.13 6.91 -22.89
C HIS A 322 -11.59 6.46 -22.72
N SER A 323 -11.90 5.19 -22.98
CA SER A 323 -13.26 4.65 -22.86
C SER A 323 -13.69 4.55 -21.39
N LEU A 324 -12.74 4.31 -20.48
CA LEU A 324 -13.01 4.11 -19.05
C LEU A 324 -13.68 5.33 -18.39
N HIS A 325 -13.37 6.55 -18.84
CA HIS A 325 -14.01 7.73 -18.28
C HIS A 325 -15.52 7.75 -18.51
N ALA A 326 -16.01 7.26 -19.65
CA ALA A 326 -17.45 7.27 -19.94
C ALA A 326 -18.23 6.43 -18.90
N GLU A 327 -17.55 5.51 -18.22
CA GLU A 327 -18.12 4.65 -17.20
C GLU A 327 -17.95 5.21 -15.78
N GLY A 328 -17.14 6.25 -15.58
CA GLY A 328 -16.99 6.94 -14.30
C GLY A 328 -15.55 7.31 -13.95
N ASP A 329 -15.36 7.98 -12.82
CA ASP A 329 -14.03 8.34 -12.30
C ASP A 329 -13.25 7.08 -11.88
N PRO A 330 -12.08 6.78 -12.49
CA PRO A 330 -11.26 5.64 -12.11
C PRO A 330 -10.87 5.62 -10.64
N ALA A 331 -10.62 6.79 -10.04
CA ALA A 331 -10.28 6.86 -8.63
C ALA A 331 -11.46 6.41 -7.75
N THR A 332 -12.65 6.96 -7.97
CA THR A 332 -13.86 6.59 -7.22
C THR A 332 -14.22 5.12 -7.40
N ARG A 333 -14.07 4.56 -8.61
CA ARG A 333 -14.38 3.14 -8.85
C ARG A 333 -13.41 2.19 -8.15
N VAL A 334 -12.11 2.51 -8.11
CA VAL A 334 -11.14 1.69 -7.37
C VAL A 334 -11.41 1.74 -5.87
N GLU A 335 -11.73 2.91 -5.32
CA GLU A 335 -12.12 3.02 -3.91
C GLU A 335 -13.41 2.27 -3.59
N ALA A 336 -14.41 2.33 -4.48
CA ALA A 336 -15.65 1.57 -4.33
C ALA A 336 -15.39 0.06 -4.33
N ALA A 337 -14.60 -0.44 -5.29
CA ALA A 337 -14.23 -1.86 -5.36
C ALA A 337 -13.44 -2.31 -4.13
N ARG A 338 -12.53 -1.48 -3.61
CA ARG A 338 -11.81 -1.75 -2.36
C ARG A 338 -12.78 -1.88 -1.18
N ASN A 339 -13.75 -0.97 -1.06
CA ASN A 339 -14.72 -1.00 0.03
C ASN A 339 -15.67 -2.20 -0.07
N GLU A 340 -16.12 -2.54 -1.27
CA GLU A 340 -16.93 -3.74 -1.53
C GLU A 340 -16.17 -5.02 -1.20
N MET A 341 -14.90 -5.12 -1.59
CA MET A 341 -14.03 -6.25 -1.23
C MET A 341 -13.88 -6.39 0.30
N ILE A 342 -13.67 -5.28 1.03
CA ILE A 342 -13.60 -5.32 2.49
C ILE A 342 -14.93 -5.76 3.09
N ALA A 343 -16.06 -5.23 2.62
CA ALA A 343 -17.38 -5.61 3.10
C ALA A 343 -17.64 -7.11 2.85
N SER A 344 -17.35 -7.60 1.64
CA SER A 344 -17.48 -9.01 1.28
C SER A 344 -16.57 -9.91 2.12
N ALA A 345 -15.34 -9.48 2.42
CA ALA A 345 -14.45 -10.22 3.31
C ALA A 345 -14.99 -10.28 4.75
N THR A 346 -15.56 -9.18 5.26
CA THR A 346 -16.22 -9.17 6.57
C THR A 346 -17.41 -10.12 6.59
N GLU A 347 -18.30 -10.06 5.60
CA GLU A 347 -19.46 -10.96 5.50
C GLU A 347 -19.05 -12.43 5.37
N ALA A 348 -18.02 -12.73 4.56
CA ALA A 348 -17.49 -14.08 4.41
C ALA A 348 -16.93 -14.61 5.73
N TRP A 349 -16.15 -13.79 6.45
CA TRP A 349 -15.62 -14.18 7.75
C TRP A 349 -16.74 -14.43 8.77
N GLU A 350 -17.72 -13.54 8.87
CA GLU A 350 -18.88 -13.72 9.75
C GLU A 350 -19.67 -14.99 9.41
N ALA A 351 -19.85 -15.29 8.12
CA ALA A 351 -20.53 -16.50 7.66
C ALA A 351 -19.75 -17.77 8.04
N ILE A 352 -18.43 -17.78 7.85
CA ILE A 352 -17.56 -18.89 8.26
C ILE A 352 -17.68 -19.12 9.77
N ARG A 353 -17.64 -18.05 10.57
CA ARG A 353 -17.77 -18.13 12.03
C ARG A 353 -19.16 -18.57 12.50
N ALA A 354 -20.21 -18.30 11.73
CA ALA A 354 -21.57 -18.78 12.01
C ALA A 354 -21.80 -20.26 11.68
N MET A 355 -20.87 -20.93 10.99
CA MET A 355 -20.97 -22.37 10.72
C MET A 355 -20.86 -23.19 12.01
N GLU A 356 -21.54 -24.33 12.02
CA GLU A 356 -21.38 -25.32 13.10
C GLU A 356 -19.90 -25.77 13.20
N PRO A 357 -19.41 -26.03 14.43
CA PRO A 357 -18.06 -26.54 14.66
C PRO A 357 -17.72 -27.79 13.84
N SER A 358 -16.82 -27.65 12.87
CA SER A 358 -16.46 -28.72 11.93
C SER A 358 -15.06 -28.54 11.34
N ALA A 359 -14.52 -29.58 10.72
CA ALA A 359 -13.27 -29.50 9.96
C ALA A 359 -13.40 -28.53 8.76
N GLU A 360 -14.56 -28.51 8.08
CA GLU A 360 -14.83 -27.61 6.96
C GLU A 360 -14.72 -26.13 7.36
N ARG A 361 -15.20 -25.77 8.55
CA ARG A 361 -15.05 -24.41 9.10
C ARG A 361 -13.57 -24.01 9.17
N VAL A 362 -12.71 -24.89 9.69
CA VAL A 362 -11.26 -24.64 9.82
C VAL A 362 -10.58 -24.50 8.45
N ASP A 363 -10.97 -25.33 7.48
CA ASP A 363 -10.45 -25.24 6.11
C ASP A 363 -10.82 -23.91 5.44
N LEU A 364 -12.06 -23.44 5.64
CA LEU A 364 -12.52 -22.14 5.15
C LEU A 364 -11.80 -20.98 5.84
N GLU A 365 -11.54 -21.07 7.14
CA GLU A 365 -10.75 -20.07 7.86
C GLU A 365 -9.31 -19.99 7.36
N ARG A 366 -8.67 -21.14 7.08
CA ARG A 366 -7.34 -21.18 6.45
C ARG A 366 -7.39 -20.52 5.07
N SER A 367 -8.37 -20.89 4.23
CA SER A 367 -8.55 -20.28 2.91
C SER A 367 -8.77 -18.76 3.02
N PHE A 368 -9.51 -18.30 4.03
CA PHE A 368 -9.71 -16.87 4.29
C PHE A 368 -8.39 -16.19 4.63
N ALA A 369 -7.56 -16.76 5.50
CA ALA A 369 -6.25 -16.22 5.85
C ALA A 369 -5.32 -16.12 4.61
N GLU A 370 -5.31 -17.13 3.75
CA GLU A 370 -4.56 -17.09 2.48
C GLU A 370 -5.04 -15.95 1.56
N GLN A 371 -6.36 -15.80 1.40
CA GLN A 371 -6.95 -14.71 0.62
C GLN A 371 -6.69 -13.34 1.25
N ALA A 372 -6.68 -13.24 2.58
CA ALA A 372 -6.35 -12.03 3.30
C ALA A 372 -4.89 -11.59 3.04
N ARG A 373 -3.93 -12.53 3.02
CA ARG A 373 -2.53 -12.24 2.66
C ARG A 373 -2.40 -11.67 1.25
N ALA A 374 -3.16 -12.20 0.29
CA ALA A 374 -3.19 -11.69 -1.07
C ALA A 374 -3.82 -10.29 -1.13
N SER A 375 -4.95 -10.11 -0.45
CA SER A 375 -5.81 -8.92 -0.55
C SER A 375 -5.36 -7.74 0.31
N LEU A 376 -4.53 -7.95 1.34
CA LEU A 376 -4.01 -6.89 2.21
C LEU A 376 -3.29 -5.78 1.43
N LYS A 377 -2.67 -6.12 0.29
CA LYS A 377 -2.03 -5.13 -0.59
C LYS A 377 -3.02 -4.12 -1.19
N LEU A 378 -4.28 -4.52 -1.39
CA LEU A 378 -5.35 -3.67 -1.92
C LEU A 378 -5.98 -2.81 -0.82
N ALA A 379 -5.99 -3.30 0.41
CA ALA A 379 -6.58 -2.63 1.56
C ALA A 379 -5.65 -2.69 2.78
N PRO A 380 -4.52 -1.94 2.76
CA PRO A 380 -3.52 -2.01 3.82
C PRO A 380 -4.02 -1.49 5.17
N ASP A 381 -5.08 -0.69 5.16
CA ASP A 381 -5.70 -0.13 6.38
C ASP A 381 -6.83 -1.00 6.92
N SER A 382 -7.13 -2.15 6.29
CA SER A 382 -8.13 -3.09 6.77
C SER A 382 -7.57 -3.89 7.95
N ILE A 383 -8.14 -3.70 9.13
CA ILE A 383 -7.76 -4.42 10.35
C ILE A 383 -8.02 -5.92 10.20
N LEU A 384 -9.21 -6.30 9.72
CA LEU A 384 -9.58 -7.70 9.50
C LEU A 384 -8.55 -8.41 8.59
N LEU A 385 -8.25 -7.82 7.43
CA LEU A 385 -7.29 -8.43 6.50
C LEU A 385 -5.88 -8.47 7.09
N ALA A 386 -5.49 -7.46 7.87
CA ALA A 386 -4.17 -7.42 8.49
C ALA A 386 -4.00 -8.53 9.55
N GLU A 387 -4.99 -8.71 10.41
CA GLU A 387 -4.98 -9.76 11.45
C GLU A 387 -4.99 -11.17 10.85
N HIS A 388 -5.76 -11.38 9.78
CA HIS A 388 -5.81 -12.67 9.09
C HIS A 388 -4.63 -12.91 8.13
N ALA A 389 -3.93 -11.86 7.70
CA ALA A 389 -2.72 -12.00 6.92
C ALA A 389 -1.50 -12.36 7.78
N GLN A 390 -1.48 -11.92 9.04
CA GLN A 390 -0.37 -12.16 9.96
C GLN A 390 -0.38 -13.61 10.45
N VAL A 391 0.70 -14.35 10.16
CA VAL A 391 0.92 -15.71 10.70
C VAL A 391 1.15 -15.64 12.20
N ALA A 392 0.55 -16.57 12.95
CA ALA A 392 0.71 -16.65 14.38
C ALA A 392 2.13 -17.03 14.80
N ASP A 393 2.62 -16.44 15.89
CA ASP A 393 3.93 -16.83 16.44
C ASP A 393 3.87 -18.26 17.00
N ARG A 394 4.61 -19.16 16.36
CA ARG A 394 4.74 -20.59 16.70
C ARG A 394 5.10 -20.84 18.16
N ASN A 395 5.87 -19.94 18.78
CA ASN A 395 6.28 -20.10 20.19
C ASN A 395 5.14 -19.82 21.18
N THR A 396 4.12 -19.08 20.75
CA THR A 396 2.99 -18.68 21.59
C THR A 396 1.70 -19.39 21.22
N ASP A 397 1.73 -20.20 20.18
CA ASP A 397 0.57 -20.83 19.58
C ASP A 397 0.31 -22.22 20.19
N PRO A 398 -0.74 -22.40 21.01
CA PRO A 398 -1.01 -23.66 21.70
C PRO A 398 -1.38 -24.80 20.75
N TYR A 399 -1.72 -24.49 19.51
CA TYR A 399 -2.06 -25.46 18.48
C TYR A 399 -0.86 -25.86 17.62
N HIS A 400 0.30 -25.23 17.79
CA HIS A 400 1.46 -25.51 16.95
C HIS A 400 2.19 -26.77 17.44
N ASN A 401 2.27 -27.77 16.57
CA ASN A 401 3.16 -28.91 16.74
C ASN A 401 4.07 -29.02 15.50
N PRO A 402 5.41 -29.05 15.67
CA PRO A 402 6.34 -29.01 14.54
C PRO A 402 6.25 -30.24 13.64
N THR A 403 5.91 -31.41 14.18
CA THR A 403 5.75 -32.65 13.40
C THR A 403 4.45 -32.61 12.59
N LEU A 404 3.31 -32.28 13.20
CA LEU A 404 2.03 -32.12 12.49
C LEU A 404 2.14 -31.07 11.39
N ALA A 405 2.79 -29.94 11.69
CA ALA A 405 2.94 -28.87 10.72
C ALA A 405 3.81 -29.26 9.52
N SER A 406 4.81 -30.12 9.73
CA SER A 406 5.66 -30.64 8.66
C SER A 406 4.91 -31.68 7.82
N LEU A 407 4.14 -32.58 8.46
CA LEU A 407 3.29 -33.55 7.75
C LEU A 407 2.31 -32.84 6.81
N GLU A 408 1.67 -31.77 7.27
CA GLU A 408 0.74 -30.98 6.46
C GLU A 408 1.43 -30.26 5.29
N ARG A 409 2.61 -29.64 5.51
CA ARG A 409 3.37 -29.00 4.41
C ARG A 409 3.84 -30.01 3.36
N LEU A 410 4.28 -31.18 3.81
CA LEU A 410 4.71 -32.27 2.93
C LEU A 410 3.55 -32.75 2.05
N ASP A 411 2.34 -32.86 2.62
CA ASP A 411 1.14 -33.26 1.89
C ASP A 411 0.72 -32.23 0.86
N GLN A 412 0.72 -30.95 1.24
CA GLN A 412 0.41 -29.83 0.35
C GLN A 412 1.51 -29.55 -0.70
N GLY A 413 2.64 -30.26 -0.64
CA GLY A 413 3.79 -30.05 -1.53
C GLY A 413 4.46 -28.69 -1.34
N GLN A 414 4.37 -28.12 -0.13
CA GLN A 414 4.87 -26.78 0.20
C GLN A 414 6.32 -26.78 0.72
N THR A 415 6.98 -27.93 0.76
CA THR A 415 8.35 -28.05 1.29
C THR A 415 9.40 -27.90 0.19
N GLU A 416 10.27 -26.89 0.32
CA GLU A 416 11.38 -26.67 -0.62
C GLU A 416 12.35 -27.87 -0.68
N GLY A 417 12.54 -28.42 -1.87
CA GLY A 417 13.56 -29.44 -2.13
C GLY A 417 13.28 -30.82 -1.53
N VAL A 418 12.05 -31.07 -1.05
CA VAL A 418 11.60 -32.41 -0.67
C VAL A 418 10.69 -32.94 -1.77
N SER A 419 11.10 -34.04 -2.41
CA SER A 419 10.28 -34.76 -3.38
C SER A 419 9.85 -36.08 -2.77
N LEU A 420 8.54 -36.25 -2.62
CA LEU A 420 7.95 -37.50 -2.14
C LEU A 420 7.68 -38.41 -3.35
N ASP A 421 8.18 -39.63 -3.32
CA ASP A 421 7.77 -40.67 -4.26
C ASP A 421 6.37 -41.21 -3.90
N GLU A 422 5.82 -42.05 -4.77
CA GLU A 422 4.45 -42.61 -4.59
C GLU A 422 4.33 -43.42 -3.29
N GLY A 423 5.36 -44.17 -2.92
CA GLY A 423 5.35 -44.98 -1.71
C GLY A 423 5.34 -44.10 -0.45
N LEU A 424 6.20 -43.08 -0.42
CA LEU A 424 6.30 -42.16 0.70
C LEU A 424 5.04 -41.28 0.84
N ARG A 425 4.38 -40.91 -0.27
CA ARG A 425 3.06 -40.25 -0.22
C ARG A 425 1.99 -41.15 0.40
N ALA A 426 1.96 -42.43 0.05
CA ALA A 426 1.03 -43.38 0.66
C ALA A 426 1.32 -43.57 2.15
N THR A 427 2.60 -43.63 2.56
CA THR A 427 2.99 -43.65 3.97
C THR A 427 2.58 -42.38 4.71
N LEU A 428 2.79 -41.21 4.11
CA LEU A 428 2.38 -39.92 4.67
C LEU A 428 0.86 -39.88 4.91
N ALA A 429 0.06 -40.24 3.91
CA ALA A 429 -1.39 -40.29 4.03
C ALA A 429 -1.84 -41.22 5.17
N HIS A 430 -1.28 -42.44 5.21
CA HIS A 430 -1.61 -43.40 6.27
C HIS A 430 -1.25 -42.90 7.67
N VAL A 431 -0.07 -42.29 7.85
CA VAL A 431 0.36 -41.71 9.12
C VAL A 431 -0.56 -40.58 9.55
N ARG A 432 -0.97 -39.72 8.62
CA ARG A 432 -1.90 -38.63 8.92
C ARG A 432 -3.27 -39.14 9.35
N ASP A 433 -3.79 -40.16 8.69
CA ASP A 433 -5.05 -40.81 9.07
C ASP A 433 -4.96 -41.39 10.49
N GLU A 434 -3.89 -42.15 10.80
CA GLU A 434 -3.70 -42.76 12.13
C GLU A 434 -3.56 -41.69 13.23
N ILE A 435 -2.78 -40.63 12.96
CA ILE A 435 -2.66 -39.50 13.89
C ILE A 435 -4.03 -38.84 14.09
N GLY A 436 -4.80 -38.62 13.02
CA GLY A 436 -6.15 -38.06 13.08
C GLY A 436 -7.09 -38.90 13.95
N GLU A 437 -7.06 -40.22 13.82
CA GLU A 437 -7.82 -41.15 14.66
C GLU A 437 -7.41 -41.05 16.14
N ARG A 438 -6.10 -40.97 16.44
CA ARG A 438 -5.60 -40.82 17.81
C ARG A 438 -6.00 -39.48 18.43
N LEU A 439 -5.88 -38.39 17.69
CA LEU A 439 -6.32 -37.07 18.15
C LEU A 439 -7.83 -37.03 18.38
N THR A 440 -8.60 -37.69 17.51
CA THR A 440 -10.06 -37.86 17.70
C THR A 440 -10.35 -38.59 19.00
N ALA A 441 -9.66 -39.70 19.27
CA ALA A 441 -9.83 -40.45 20.51
C ALA A 441 -9.43 -39.64 21.75
N LEU A 442 -8.31 -38.90 21.67
CA LEU A 442 -7.83 -38.02 22.75
C LEU A 442 -8.88 -36.95 23.09
N PHE A 443 -9.39 -36.25 22.09
CA PHE A 443 -10.35 -35.15 22.29
C PHE A 443 -11.75 -35.63 22.65
N SER A 444 -12.14 -36.84 22.26
CA SER A 444 -13.44 -37.43 22.66
C SER A 444 -13.57 -37.60 24.17
N ILE A 445 -12.46 -37.73 24.90
CA ILE A 445 -12.45 -37.76 26.38
C ILE A 445 -13.02 -36.46 26.97
N ARG A 446 -12.88 -35.33 26.26
CA ARG A 446 -13.25 -33.99 26.70
C ARG A 446 -14.35 -33.38 25.82
N GLU A 447 -15.14 -34.20 25.13
CA GLU A 447 -16.16 -33.76 24.19
C GLU A 447 -17.15 -32.76 24.81
N ASP A 448 -17.57 -32.99 26.05
CA ASP A 448 -18.46 -32.07 26.77
C ASP A 448 -17.82 -30.70 27.04
N GLU A 449 -16.52 -30.66 27.37
CA GLU A 449 -15.78 -29.41 27.59
C GLU A 449 -15.64 -28.62 26.27
N LEU A 450 -15.32 -29.32 25.18
CA LEU A 450 -15.22 -28.75 23.84
C LEU A 450 -16.56 -28.17 23.38
N ARG A 451 -17.65 -28.92 23.59
CA ARG A 451 -19.01 -28.47 23.26
C ARG A 451 -19.41 -27.23 24.08
N ILE A 452 -19.07 -27.17 25.37
CA ILE A 452 -19.31 -25.99 26.21
C ILE A 452 -18.51 -24.78 25.71
N ALA A 453 -17.31 -25.00 25.18
CA ALA A 453 -16.46 -23.97 24.60
C ALA A 453 -16.88 -23.54 23.18
N GLY A 454 -17.93 -24.15 22.60
CA GLY A 454 -18.41 -23.81 21.26
C GLY A 454 -17.58 -24.40 20.11
N THR A 455 -16.89 -25.52 20.36
CA THR A 455 -16.13 -26.28 19.36
C THR A 455 -16.52 -27.75 19.37
N SER A 456 -16.01 -28.54 18.42
CA SER A 456 -16.22 -29.99 18.32
C SER A 456 -14.89 -30.74 18.30
N VAL A 457 -14.94 -32.06 18.49
CA VAL A 457 -13.77 -32.94 18.35
C VAL A 457 -13.17 -32.79 16.95
N GLU A 458 -14.00 -32.85 15.91
CA GLU A 458 -13.57 -32.73 14.51
C GLU A 458 -12.86 -31.41 14.23
N GLU A 459 -13.42 -30.30 14.70
CA GLU A 459 -12.79 -28.99 14.56
C GLU A 459 -11.46 -28.90 15.31
N MET A 460 -11.37 -29.47 16.52
CA MET A 460 -10.12 -29.47 17.28
C MET A 460 -9.03 -30.28 16.58
N VAL A 461 -9.35 -31.46 16.03
CA VAL A 461 -8.40 -32.23 15.19
C VAL A 461 -7.93 -31.39 14.01
N ALA A 462 -8.85 -30.70 13.31
CA ALA A 462 -8.50 -29.85 12.19
C ALA A 462 -7.59 -28.66 12.60
N ARG A 463 -7.87 -27.98 13.72
CA ARG A 463 -7.04 -26.87 14.22
C ARG A 463 -5.59 -27.30 14.49
N PHE A 464 -5.39 -28.46 15.10
CA PHE A 464 -4.05 -29.02 15.39
C PHE A 464 -3.35 -29.55 14.12
N SER A 465 -4.12 -29.97 13.11
CA SER A 465 -3.58 -30.49 11.85
C SER A 465 -3.09 -29.40 10.89
N LEU A 466 -3.45 -28.13 11.12
CA LEU A 466 -2.96 -27.01 10.32
C LEU A 466 -1.45 -26.78 10.48
N ALA A 467 -0.74 -26.61 9.36
CA ALA A 467 0.67 -26.22 9.35
C ALA A 467 0.93 -24.84 9.97
N GLU A 468 0.03 -23.91 9.69
CA GLU A 468 0.06 -22.54 10.16
C GLU A 468 -1.36 -21.98 10.25
N ARG A 469 -1.50 -20.92 11.03
CA ARG A 469 -2.75 -20.20 11.24
C ARG A 469 -2.45 -18.72 11.44
N SER A 470 -3.46 -17.88 11.23
CA SER A 470 -3.34 -16.44 11.42
C SER A 470 -3.61 -16.01 12.86
N GLU A 471 -3.07 -14.84 13.24
CA GLU A 471 -3.41 -14.21 14.52
C GLU A 471 -4.92 -13.93 14.62
N GLY A 472 -5.57 -13.52 13.52
CA GLY A 472 -7.02 -13.34 13.47
C GLY A 472 -7.82 -14.61 13.77
N GLN A 473 -7.40 -15.77 13.22
CA GLN A 473 -8.02 -17.06 13.53
C GLN A 473 -7.94 -17.37 15.03
N ARG A 474 -6.74 -17.31 15.61
CA ARG A 474 -6.53 -17.57 17.04
C ARG A 474 -7.32 -16.62 17.94
N ALA A 475 -7.28 -15.32 17.61
CA ALA A 475 -7.99 -14.30 18.36
C ALA A 475 -9.50 -14.57 18.37
N SER A 476 -10.07 -15.04 17.25
CA SER A 476 -11.49 -15.35 17.15
C SER A 476 -11.91 -16.49 18.08
N TRP A 477 -11.12 -17.57 18.14
CA TRP A 477 -11.40 -18.74 18.98
C TRP A 477 -11.42 -18.41 20.48
N ILE A 478 -10.62 -17.42 20.91
CA ILE A 478 -10.60 -16.94 22.30
C ILE A 478 -11.71 -15.90 22.54
N THR A 479 -11.93 -15.00 21.59
CA THR A 479 -12.79 -13.83 21.78
C THR A 479 -14.26 -14.20 21.95
N GLU A 480 -14.69 -15.28 21.32
CA GLU A 480 -16.07 -15.80 21.35
C GLU A 480 -16.48 -16.40 22.70
N GLN A 481 -15.53 -16.64 23.61
CA GLN A 481 -15.87 -17.08 24.95
C GLN A 481 -16.71 -15.99 25.67
N PRO A 482 -17.87 -16.33 26.26
CA PRO A 482 -18.89 -15.34 26.66
C PRO A 482 -18.44 -14.31 27.69
N ASN A 483 -17.44 -14.64 28.51
CA ASN A 483 -16.92 -13.76 29.55
C ASN A 483 -15.43 -14.06 29.85
N THR A 484 -14.79 -13.16 30.60
CA THR A 484 -13.37 -13.25 30.95
C THR A 484 -13.01 -14.54 31.68
N MET A 485 -13.88 -15.08 32.53
CA MET A 485 -13.59 -16.31 33.28
C MET A 485 -13.56 -17.53 32.34
N GLN A 486 -14.51 -17.62 31.41
CA GLN A 486 -14.51 -18.68 30.38
C GLN A 486 -13.33 -18.53 29.41
N LYS A 487 -12.90 -17.29 29.10
CA LYS A 487 -11.66 -17.04 28.33
C LYS A 487 -10.44 -17.64 29.01
N VAL A 488 -10.24 -17.35 30.30
CA VAL A 488 -9.09 -17.87 31.05
C VAL A 488 -9.13 -19.39 31.14
N PHE A 489 -10.30 -19.96 31.46
CA PHE A 489 -10.47 -21.41 31.52
C PHE A 489 -10.18 -22.07 30.16
N TRP A 490 -10.68 -21.50 29.07
CA TRP A 490 -10.42 -22.01 27.73
C TRP A 490 -8.93 -21.94 27.38
N MET A 491 -8.24 -20.84 27.68
CA MET A 491 -6.80 -20.71 27.44
C MET A 491 -5.98 -21.76 28.24
N GLU A 492 -6.41 -22.12 29.45
CA GLU A 492 -5.81 -23.20 30.23
C GLU A 492 -6.05 -24.57 29.58
N THR A 493 -7.29 -24.82 29.13
CA THR A 493 -7.66 -26.04 28.41
C THR A 493 -6.89 -26.20 27.10
N GLU A 494 -6.78 -25.14 26.28
CA GLU A 494 -5.99 -25.15 25.05
C GLU A 494 -4.52 -25.50 25.32
N ARG A 495 -3.94 -24.95 26.39
CA ARG A 495 -2.55 -25.27 26.77
C ARG A 495 -2.40 -26.73 27.19
N ALA A 496 -3.35 -27.27 27.97
CA ALA A 496 -3.33 -28.66 28.39
C ALA A 496 -3.46 -29.60 27.17
N LEU A 497 -4.42 -29.33 26.28
CA LEU A 497 -4.59 -30.07 25.04
C LEU A 497 -3.33 -30.02 24.17
N GLY A 498 -2.68 -28.85 24.05
CA GLY A 498 -1.41 -28.74 23.32
C GLY A 498 -0.31 -29.64 23.88
N GLN A 499 -0.21 -29.76 25.21
CA GLN A 499 0.75 -30.66 25.87
C GLN A 499 0.41 -32.14 25.65
N GLU A 500 -0.87 -32.49 25.72
CA GLU A 500 -1.36 -33.85 25.46
C GLU A 500 -1.10 -34.26 24.00
N VAL A 501 -1.38 -33.37 23.05
CA VAL A 501 -1.08 -33.57 21.62
C VAL A 501 0.42 -33.73 21.39
N GLN A 502 1.25 -32.89 22.03
CA GLN A 502 2.70 -33.01 21.94
C GLN A 502 3.19 -34.39 22.40
N ALA A 503 2.65 -34.90 23.50
CA ALA A 503 3.00 -36.22 24.03
C ALA A 503 2.51 -37.35 23.11
N GLU A 504 1.29 -37.25 22.59
CA GLU A 504 0.70 -38.27 21.70
C GLU A 504 1.49 -38.36 20.38
N VAL A 505 1.85 -37.22 19.79
CA VAL A 505 2.63 -37.16 18.55
C VAL A 505 4.07 -37.63 18.77
N ALA A 506 4.69 -37.30 19.91
CA ALA A 506 6.04 -37.76 20.24
C ALA A 506 6.13 -39.28 20.44
N ALA A 507 5.03 -39.93 20.86
CA ALA A 507 4.97 -41.38 21.00
C ALA A 507 4.77 -42.11 19.65
N PHE A 508 4.54 -41.39 18.56
CA PHE A 508 4.26 -41.96 17.25
C PHE A 508 5.56 -42.41 16.55
N ASN A 509 5.62 -43.69 16.16
CA ASN A 509 6.80 -44.24 15.50
C ASN A 509 6.73 -44.04 13.98
N LEU A 510 7.47 -43.06 13.48
CA LEU A 510 7.51 -42.71 12.05
C LEU A 510 8.53 -43.58 11.30
N ALA A 511 8.18 -43.96 10.07
CA ALA A 511 9.10 -44.65 9.17
C ALA A 511 10.36 -43.78 8.93
N PRO A 512 11.58 -44.37 8.87
CA PRO A 512 12.82 -43.61 8.76
C PRO A 512 12.83 -42.59 7.62
N GLU A 513 12.32 -42.97 6.45
CA GLU A 513 12.23 -42.09 5.27
C GLU A 513 11.33 -40.88 5.51
N LEU A 514 10.22 -41.07 6.22
CA LEU A 514 9.29 -39.98 6.56
C LEU A 514 9.89 -39.08 7.63
N THR A 515 10.58 -39.65 8.63
CA THR A 515 11.31 -38.87 9.65
C THR A 515 12.39 -38.00 9.02
N GLU A 516 13.13 -38.52 8.03
CA GLU A 516 14.11 -37.71 7.28
C GLU A 516 13.45 -36.56 6.50
N ALA A 517 12.31 -36.81 5.84
CA ALA A 517 11.57 -35.77 5.13
C ALA A 517 11.06 -34.67 6.08
N ILE A 518 10.55 -35.05 7.25
CA ILE A 518 10.11 -34.12 8.29
C ILE A 518 11.29 -33.35 8.88
N ALA A 519 12.40 -34.02 9.21
CA ALA A 519 13.58 -33.35 9.76
C ALA A 519 14.14 -32.31 8.78
N ARG A 520 14.13 -32.62 7.48
CA ARG A 520 14.49 -31.66 6.43
C ARG A 520 13.53 -30.48 6.37
N ASP A 521 12.21 -30.71 6.41
CA ASP A 521 11.22 -29.63 6.45
C ASP A 521 11.43 -28.73 7.69
N GLN A 522 11.63 -29.33 8.86
CA GLN A 522 11.87 -28.60 10.11
C GLN A 522 13.14 -27.75 10.01
N LEU A 523 14.27 -28.31 9.57
CA LEU A 523 15.52 -27.55 9.39
C LEU A 523 15.36 -26.32 8.47
N LEU A 524 14.49 -26.41 7.46
CA LEU A 524 14.28 -25.31 6.52
C LEU A 524 13.30 -24.24 7.03
N THR A 525 12.46 -24.57 7.99
CA THR A 525 11.32 -23.75 8.43
C THR A 525 11.44 -23.20 9.85
N VAL A 526 12.22 -23.82 10.75
CA VAL A 526 12.43 -23.33 12.12
C VAL A 526 13.34 -22.10 12.17
N ASP A 527 13.40 -21.44 13.33
CA ASP A 527 14.29 -20.30 13.54
C ASP A 527 15.75 -20.73 13.33
N ARG A 528 16.49 -19.93 12.57
CA ARG A 528 17.90 -20.19 12.26
C ARG A 528 18.81 -20.25 13.51
N HIS A 529 18.40 -19.62 14.61
CA HIS A 529 19.13 -19.56 15.87
C HIS A 529 18.67 -20.62 16.88
N MET A 530 17.66 -21.43 16.52
CA MET A 530 17.26 -22.59 17.30
C MET A 530 18.41 -23.62 17.34
N ARG A 531 18.52 -24.36 18.45
CA ARG A 531 19.49 -25.45 18.56
C ARG A 531 19.02 -26.65 17.75
N LEU A 532 19.96 -27.42 17.21
CA LEU A 532 19.65 -28.65 16.51
C LEU A 532 18.94 -29.67 17.41
N SER A 533 19.36 -29.81 18.66
CA SER A 533 18.69 -30.63 19.70
C SER A 533 17.22 -30.26 19.93
N ASP A 534 16.80 -29.06 19.56
CA ASP A 534 15.41 -28.60 19.72
C ASP A 534 14.56 -28.96 18.48
N VAL A 535 15.13 -29.62 17.47
CA VAL A 535 14.44 -30.07 16.24
C VAL A 535 13.96 -31.51 16.41
N PRO A 536 12.64 -31.76 16.64
CA PRO A 536 12.20 -33.06 17.13
C PRO A 536 12.47 -34.24 16.19
N ALA A 537 12.33 -34.05 14.88
CA ALA A 537 12.59 -35.12 13.93
C ALA A 537 14.10 -35.36 13.70
N LEU A 538 14.95 -34.35 13.93
CA LEU A 538 16.40 -34.55 13.95
C LEU A 538 16.79 -35.37 15.18
N GLU A 539 16.29 -34.98 16.35
CA GLU A 539 16.55 -35.69 17.61
C GLU A 539 16.10 -37.15 17.53
N ALA A 540 14.91 -37.41 16.97
CA ALA A 540 14.42 -38.77 16.75
C ALA A 540 15.35 -39.61 15.85
N ILE A 541 16.06 -38.98 14.90
CA ILE A 541 17.07 -39.67 14.07
C ILE A 541 18.34 -39.92 14.90
N VAL A 542 18.79 -38.94 15.69
CA VAL A 542 19.97 -39.04 16.56
C VAL A 542 19.78 -40.17 17.57
N ASP A 543 18.68 -40.17 18.33
CA ASP A 543 18.33 -41.18 19.32
C ASP A 543 18.31 -42.59 18.71
N ARG A 544 17.61 -42.74 17.57
CA ARG A 544 17.56 -44.01 16.85
C ARG A 544 18.95 -44.50 16.46
N LEU A 545 19.83 -43.61 16.01
CA LEU A 545 21.18 -43.98 15.60
C LEU A 545 22.08 -44.29 16.81
N HIS A 546 21.90 -43.58 17.92
CA HIS A 546 22.57 -43.89 19.18
C HIS A 546 22.25 -45.32 19.63
N ASP A 547 20.99 -45.75 19.49
CA ASP A 547 20.53 -47.08 19.90
C ASP A 547 20.90 -48.20 18.92
N THR A 548 20.99 -47.89 17.62
CA THR A 548 21.12 -48.91 16.56
C THR A 548 22.54 -49.08 16.00
N LEU A 549 23.39 -48.04 16.07
CA LEU A 549 24.76 -48.12 15.58
C LEU A 549 25.65 -48.91 16.55
N LYS A 550 26.65 -49.60 15.99
CA LYS A 550 27.67 -50.26 16.80
C LYS A 550 28.52 -49.20 17.52
N PRO A 551 29.02 -49.47 18.74
CA PRO A 551 29.88 -48.53 19.47
C PRO A 551 31.09 -48.05 18.66
N GLU A 552 31.72 -48.94 17.89
CA GLU A 552 32.87 -48.63 17.03
C GLU A 552 32.50 -47.64 15.91
N ASP A 553 31.29 -47.75 15.35
CA ASP A 553 30.81 -46.86 14.30
C ASP A 553 30.38 -45.50 14.87
N LEU A 554 29.84 -45.46 16.09
CA LEU A 554 29.57 -44.21 16.82
C LEU A 554 30.86 -43.43 17.09
N ASP A 555 31.93 -44.10 17.53
CA ASP A 555 33.23 -43.47 17.76
C ASP A 555 33.83 -42.90 16.46
N ARG A 556 33.65 -43.60 15.34
CA ARG A 556 34.05 -43.12 14.01
C ARG A 556 33.30 -41.84 13.63
N VAL A 557 31.98 -41.81 13.81
CA VAL A 557 31.16 -40.60 13.56
C VAL A 557 31.63 -39.43 14.43
N ARG A 558 31.84 -39.67 15.73
CA ARG A 558 32.35 -38.64 16.67
C ARG A 558 33.73 -38.10 16.28
N SER A 559 34.57 -38.93 15.67
CA SER A 559 35.87 -38.53 15.12
C SER A 559 35.81 -37.77 13.78
N GLY A 560 34.62 -37.68 13.16
CA GLY A 560 34.37 -36.97 11.91
C GLY A 560 34.21 -37.85 10.67
N ASP A 561 34.22 -39.19 10.80
CA ASP A 561 33.96 -40.11 9.69
C ASP A 561 32.45 -40.34 9.53
N LEU A 562 31.87 -39.77 8.45
CA LEU A 562 30.44 -39.88 8.15
C LEU A 562 30.06 -41.17 7.42
N ALA A 563 31.03 -42.01 7.03
CA ALA A 563 30.75 -43.23 6.27
C ALA A 563 29.73 -44.17 6.94
N PRO A 564 29.72 -44.37 8.28
CA PRO A 564 28.72 -45.18 8.95
C PRO A 564 27.27 -44.69 8.80
N LEU A 565 27.07 -43.40 8.52
CA LEU A 565 25.75 -42.80 8.39
C LEU A 565 25.19 -42.85 6.95
N ASN A 566 26.01 -43.23 5.95
CA ASN A 566 25.60 -43.17 4.55
C ASN A 566 24.41 -44.08 4.23
N GLU A 567 24.31 -45.23 4.89
CA GLU A 567 23.21 -46.19 4.69
C GLU A 567 21.98 -45.86 5.55
N GLN A 568 22.13 -44.97 6.55
CA GLN A 568 21.12 -44.71 7.56
C GLN A 568 20.40 -43.36 7.41
N VAL A 569 21.07 -42.37 6.81
CA VAL A 569 20.49 -41.04 6.51
C VAL A 569 20.81 -40.70 5.07
N ARG A 570 19.79 -40.66 4.21
CA ARG A 570 19.98 -40.49 2.76
C ARG A 570 20.34 -39.05 2.40
N ASP A 571 19.72 -38.09 3.06
CA ASP A 571 19.97 -36.67 2.82
C ASP A 571 21.37 -36.25 3.34
N PRO A 572 22.28 -35.73 2.49
CA PRO A 572 23.63 -35.40 2.92
C PRO A 572 23.72 -34.21 3.89
N ALA A 573 22.82 -33.22 3.78
CA ALA A 573 22.80 -32.08 4.70
C ALA A 573 22.29 -32.51 6.08
N LEU A 574 21.23 -33.33 6.11
CA LEU A 574 20.70 -33.92 7.33
C LEU A 574 21.71 -34.86 7.98
N ARG A 575 22.41 -35.70 7.19
CA ARG A 575 23.47 -36.59 7.68
C ARG A 575 24.57 -35.81 8.41
N ALA A 576 24.95 -34.65 7.87
CA ALA A 576 25.97 -33.83 8.47
C ALA A 576 25.47 -33.13 9.76
N ALA A 577 24.20 -32.72 9.81
CA ALA A 577 23.57 -32.20 11.02
C ALA A 577 23.46 -33.26 12.12
N VAL A 578 23.01 -34.47 11.79
CA VAL A 578 22.96 -35.63 12.70
C VAL A 578 24.34 -35.98 13.25
N ALA A 579 25.35 -36.00 12.39
CA ALA A 579 26.72 -36.27 12.82
C ALA A 579 27.27 -35.18 13.77
N HIS A 580 26.85 -33.93 13.57
CA HIS A 580 27.20 -32.85 14.47
C HIS A 580 26.60 -33.06 15.86
N GLU A 581 25.32 -33.42 15.95
CA GLU A 581 24.67 -33.71 17.24
C GLU A 581 25.27 -34.94 17.93
N LEU A 582 25.47 -36.06 17.21
CA LEU A 582 26.12 -37.26 17.74
C LEU A 582 27.55 -37.00 18.27
N LYS A 583 28.24 -36.00 17.70
CA LYS A 583 29.55 -35.53 18.18
C LYS A 583 29.42 -34.67 19.43
N ASN A 584 28.44 -33.78 19.48
CA ASN A 584 28.27 -32.80 20.55
C ASN A 584 27.62 -33.37 21.81
N GLU A 585 26.89 -34.50 21.75
CA GLU A 585 26.42 -35.21 22.95
C GLU A 585 27.56 -35.55 23.93
N GLY A 586 28.80 -35.65 23.43
CA GLY A 586 30.00 -35.87 24.25
C GLY A 586 30.69 -34.59 24.77
N ASP A 587 30.33 -33.41 24.26
CA ASP A 587 31.02 -32.13 24.52
C ASP A 587 29.97 -31.00 24.76
N LEU A 588 29.58 -30.80 26.02
CA LEU A 588 28.51 -29.87 26.49
C LEU A 588 28.73 -28.37 26.18
N GLY A 589 29.73 -27.99 25.37
CA GLY A 589 30.22 -26.62 25.21
C GLY A 589 29.97 -25.93 23.86
N GLN A 590 29.58 -26.66 22.80
CA GLN A 590 29.31 -26.08 21.47
C GLN A 590 27.88 -26.37 21.03
N SER A 591 27.01 -25.35 21.05
CA SER A 591 25.65 -25.48 20.51
C SER A 591 25.66 -25.30 19.00
N GLY A 592 25.23 -26.31 18.24
CA GLY A 592 24.97 -26.20 16.82
C GLY A 592 23.65 -25.44 16.58
N GLU A 593 23.71 -24.26 15.96
CA GLU A 593 22.52 -23.56 15.47
C GLU A 593 22.01 -24.19 14.17
N VAL A 594 20.71 -24.11 13.90
CA VAL A 594 20.09 -24.65 12.67
C VAL A 594 20.59 -23.95 11.40
N GLY A 595 20.87 -22.65 11.46
CA GLY A 595 21.15 -21.81 10.29
C GLY A 595 22.18 -22.36 9.29
N PRO A 596 23.39 -22.75 9.72
CA PRO A 596 24.41 -23.35 8.85
C PRO A 596 23.93 -24.59 8.08
N TRP A 597 23.10 -25.42 8.73
CA TRP A 597 22.58 -26.66 8.15
C TRP A 597 21.43 -26.41 7.18
N ALA A 598 20.57 -25.44 7.49
CA ALA A 598 19.56 -24.96 6.55
C ALA A 598 20.18 -24.40 5.26
N ASP A 599 21.26 -23.62 5.38
CA ASP A 599 22.00 -23.08 4.24
C ASP A 599 22.66 -24.18 3.40
N LEU A 600 23.21 -25.22 4.06
CA LEU A 600 23.76 -26.40 3.40
C LEU A 600 22.68 -27.16 2.63
N ALA A 601 21.51 -27.39 3.23
CA ALA A 601 20.38 -28.06 2.59
C ALA A 601 19.91 -27.30 1.34
N ARG A 602 19.77 -25.96 1.42
CA ARG A 602 19.42 -25.12 0.26
C ARG A 602 20.50 -25.16 -0.83
N ALA A 603 21.77 -25.15 -0.45
CA ALA A 603 22.87 -25.21 -1.41
C ALA A 603 22.91 -26.54 -2.17
N GLN A 604 22.72 -27.66 -1.47
CA GLN A 604 22.65 -28.98 -2.08
C GLN A 604 21.44 -29.11 -3.02
N ASN A 605 20.27 -28.58 -2.63
CA ASN A 605 19.10 -28.57 -3.51
C ASN A 605 19.36 -27.80 -4.81
N ARG A 606 19.93 -26.59 -4.71
CA ARG A 606 20.30 -25.79 -5.90
C ARG A 606 21.30 -26.53 -6.80
N ALA A 607 22.28 -27.22 -6.22
CA ALA A 607 23.24 -28.01 -6.99
C ALA A 607 22.57 -29.19 -7.71
N ALA A 608 21.62 -29.86 -7.06
CA ALA A 608 20.84 -30.94 -7.66
C ALA A 608 19.97 -30.45 -8.83
N GLU A 609 19.29 -29.31 -8.67
CA GLU A 609 18.48 -28.68 -9.73
C GLU A 609 19.33 -28.28 -10.95
N LEU A 610 20.51 -27.67 -10.72
CA LEU A 610 21.44 -27.33 -11.80
C LEU A 610 21.95 -28.58 -12.52
N GLY A 611 22.34 -29.62 -11.79
CA GLY A 611 22.79 -30.89 -12.37
C GLY A 611 21.69 -31.68 -13.09
N GLN A 612 20.41 -31.46 -12.76
CA GLN A 612 19.29 -32.00 -13.53
C GLN A 612 19.03 -31.22 -14.81
N ARG A 613 19.15 -29.88 -14.77
CA ARG A 613 19.05 -29.04 -15.98
C ARG A 613 20.16 -29.36 -16.98
N ASP A 614 21.39 -29.53 -16.53
CA ASP A 614 22.51 -29.90 -17.41
C ASP A 614 22.28 -31.29 -18.05
N ARG A 615 21.78 -32.27 -17.30
CA ARG A 615 21.41 -33.59 -17.82
C ARG A 615 20.19 -33.58 -18.76
N ALA A 616 19.25 -32.66 -18.56
CA ALA A 616 18.11 -32.49 -19.46
C ALA A 616 18.54 -31.85 -20.79
N VAL A 617 19.46 -30.88 -20.76
CA VAL A 617 20.06 -30.24 -21.94
C VAL A 617 20.93 -31.22 -22.73
N GLU A 618 21.68 -32.11 -22.06
CA GLU A 618 22.43 -33.20 -22.73
C GLU A 618 21.52 -34.25 -23.36
N ARG A 619 20.33 -34.52 -22.80
CA ARG A 619 19.35 -35.44 -23.41
C ARG A 619 18.63 -34.83 -24.61
N ASP A 620 18.38 -33.52 -24.60
CA ASP A 620 17.72 -32.80 -25.71
C ASP A 620 18.66 -32.57 -26.91
N THR A 621 19.98 -32.66 -26.69
CA THR A 621 21.00 -32.57 -27.75
C THR A 621 21.47 -33.94 -28.27
N GLY A 622 20.90 -35.04 -27.76
CA GLY A 622 21.34 -36.43 -28.03
C GLY A 622 20.66 -37.13 -29.21
N HIS A 623 19.82 -36.46 -29.99
CA HIS A 623 19.19 -37.03 -31.19
C HIS A 623 19.41 -36.16 -32.42
N GLU A 624 20.63 -36.20 -32.96
CA GLU A 624 20.91 -36.00 -34.39
C GLU A 624 22.35 -36.43 -34.68
N LEU A 625 22.54 -37.75 -34.90
CA LEU A 625 23.59 -38.31 -35.75
C LEU A 625 23.07 -39.59 -36.42
#